data_AF-A0A930UZ71-F1
#
_entry.id   AF-A0A930UZ71-F1
#
_cell.length_a   1.000
_cell.length_b   1.000
_cell.length_c   1.000
_cell.angle_alpha   90.00
_cell.angle_beta   90.00
_cell.angle_gamma   90.00
#
_symmetry.space_group_name_H-M   'P 1'
#
loop_
_entity.id
_entity.type
_entity.pdbx_description
1 polymer ?
#
loop_
_entity_poly.entity_id
_entity_poly.type
_entity_poly.pdbx_seq_one_letter_code
_entity_poly.pdbx_strand_id
1 'polypeptide(L)'
;MELTTAQLDRACGVLLASAVGDALGAGYEFESAPYPGWPAMIGGGLGGFAPGEWTDDTAQAMAIAHVAATGADLRSVEALDSIAEGFAAWFAPGPADVGMQTAAVLRHAGRDATAAQMAAAARAVHESSGRSAGNGSLMRTAPVALAYLGDPAALVEAATAISALTHFDPMAGEGAALWSLMIRHAVVHAEFPTADDVLPSLGDTTHDWSAVLAEAETSPPSRFTQNAWVVGALQAAWSAIVHTPVPGDLPCRHLQDALATAIGIGHDTDTVAAIAGALLGARWGASSVPQEWQQPLHGWAPHSPATVRADAAGLQALATLTVRGG
;
A
#
# COMPACT_ATOMS: atom_id res chain seq x y z
N MET A 1 14.68 1.71 17.11
CA MET A 1 15.32 0.39 16.89
C MET A 1 16.48 0.60 15.93
N GLU A 2 17.67 0.08 16.19
CA GLU A 2 18.77 0.12 15.20
C GLU A 2 18.60 -1.02 14.20
N LEU A 3 18.43 -0.69 12.92
CA LEU A 3 18.30 -1.68 11.85
C LEU A 3 19.67 -2.09 11.31
N THR A 4 19.83 -3.37 10.99
CA THR A 4 20.93 -3.86 10.15
C THR A 4 20.82 -3.29 8.72
N THR A 5 21.92 -3.29 7.96
CA THR A 5 21.90 -2.89 6.55
C THR A 5 20.86 -3.68 5.73
N ALA A 6 20.70 -4.98 6.00
CA ALA A 6 19.74 -5.82 5.31
C ALA A 6 18.28 -5.47 5.67
N GLN A 7 18.00 -5.12 6.93
CA GLN A 7 16.68 -4.64 7.36
C GLN A 7 16.37 -3.26 6.76
N LEU A 8 17.38 -2.38 6.66
CA LEU A 8 17.21 -1.08 6.02
C LEU A 8 16.93 -1.23 4.51
N ASP A 9 17.64 -2.13 3.82
CA ASP A 9 17.35 -2.43 2.41
C ASP A 9 15.92 -2.96 2.22
N ARG A 10 15.44 -3.83 3.12
CA ARG A 10 14.04 -4.30 3.16
C ARG A 10 13.05 -3.16 3.41
N ALA A 11 13.33 -2.29 4.38
CA ALA A 11 12.50 -1.11 4.65
C ALA A 11 12.40 -0.17 3.44
N CYS A 12 13.52 0.12 2.76
CA CYS A 12 13.54 0.87 1.51
C CYS A 12 12.74 0.16 0.41
N GLY A 13 12.83 -1.17 0.35
CA GLY A 13 12.09 -2.01 -0.58
C GLY A 13 10.57 -1.87 -0.44
N VAL A 14 10.05 -1.66 0.78
CA VAL A 14 8.61 -1.51 1.04
C VAL A 14 7.98 -0.40 0.19
N LEU A 15 8.50 0.84 0.28
CA LEU A 15 7.93 1.96 -0.46
C LEU A 15 8.30 1.89 -1.95
N LEU A 16 9.53 1.48 -2.27
CA LEU A 16 10.00 1.42 -3.65
C LEU A 16 9.23 0.37 -4.47
N ALA A 17 9.13 -0.87 -3.97
CA ALA A 17 8.48 -1.96 -4.69
C ALA A 17 6.96 -1.79 -4.73
N SER A 18 6.36 -1.13 -3.73
CA SER A 18 4.95 -0.72 -3.78
C SER A 18 4.69 0.25 -4.92
N ALA A 19 5.48 1.34 -5.03
CA ALA A 19 5.36 2.30 -6.12
C ALA A 19 5.69 1.73 -7.51
N VAL A 20 6.61 0.77 -7.57
CA VAL A 20 6.87 -0.01 -8.79
C VAL A 20 5.67 -0.85 -9.18
N GLY A 21 5.03 -1.53 -8.21
CA GLY A 21 3.85 -2.35 -8.45
C GLY A 21 2.70 -1.51 -9.02
N ASP A 22 2.41 -0.39 -8.36
CA ASP A 22 1.47 0.64 -8.81
C ASP A 22 1.75 1.05 -10.29
N ALA A 23 2.91 1.64 -10.55
CA ALA A 23 3.23 2.18 -11.89
C ALA A 23 3.35 1.10 -12.99
N LEU A 24 3.70 -0.14 -12.62
CA LEU A 24 3.65 -1.28 -13.55
C LEU A 24 2.21 -1.68 -13.86
N GLY A 25 1.33 -1.71 -12.84
CA GLY A 25 -0.04 -2.18 -12.95
C GLY A 25 -0.99 -1.17 -13.62
N ALA A 26 -0.71 0.13 -13.54
CA ALA A 26 -1.60 1.20 -14.00
C ALA A 26 -2.05 1.05 -15.46
N GLY A 27 -1.14 0.62 -16.34
CA GLY A 27 -1.43 0.47 -17.77
C GLY A 27 -2.27 -0.75 -18.15
N TYR A 28 -2.51 -1.67 -17.21
CA TYR A 28 -3.19 -2.96 -17.43
C TYR A 28 -4.60 -3.01 -16.82
N GLU A 29 -5.05 -1.90 -16.26
CA GLU A 29 -6.34 -1.79 -15.57
C GLU A 29 -7.50 -1.85 -16.58
N PHE A 30 -8.57 -2.59 -16.23
CA PHE A 30 -9.87 -2.69 -16.92
C PHE A 30 -9.95 -3.07 -18.42
N GLU A 31 -8.85 -3.17 -19.15
CA GLU A 31 -8.75 -3.90 -20.42
C GLU A 31 -7.52 -4.82 -20.39
N SER A 32 -7.78 -6.12 -20.58
CA SER A 32 -6.76 -7.16 -20.66
C SER A 32 -5.80 -6.89 -21.82
N ALA A 33 -4.74 -6.15 -21.57
CA ALA A 33 -3.51 -6.34 -22.33
C ALA A 33 -2.84 -7.58 -21.72
N PRO A 34 -2.94 -8.78 -22.33
CA PRO A 34 -1.96 -9.81 -22.00
C PRO A 34 -0.60 -9.21 -22.34
N TYR A 35 0.23 -8.95 -21.34
CA TYR A 35 1.63 -8.62 -21.59
C TYR A 35 2.35 -9.91 -21.99
N PRO A 36 2.97 -9.97 -23.18
CA PRO A 36 3.74 -11.15 -23.55
C PRO A 36 5.04 -11.17 -22.73
N GLY A 37 5.14 -12.11 -21.80
CA GLY A 37 6.31 -12.28 -20.95
C GLY A 37 6.23 -11.44 -19.68
N TRP A 38 6.71 -10.19 -19.73
CA TRP A 38 6.91 -9.35 -18.56
C TRP A 38 6.11 -8.05 -18.63
N PRO A 39 5.49 -7.59 -17.51
CA PRO A 39 4.84 -6.30 -17.47
C PRO A 39 5.87 -5.18 -17.62
N ALA A 40 5.47 -4.10 -18.27
CA ALA A 40 6.28 -2.90 -18.46
C ALA A 40 5.48 -1.68 -18.01
N MET A 41 6.17 -0.63 -17.58
CA MET A 41 5.54 0.64 -17.19
C MET A 41 5.09 1.40 -18.45
N ILE A 42 4.01 0.94 -19.07
CA ILE A 42 3.50 1.48 -20.34
C ILE A 42 2.68 2.77 -20.18
N GLY A 43 2.32 3.14 -18.94
CA GLY A 43 1.38 4.23 -18.67
C GLY A 43 -0.03 3.90 -19.19
N GLY A 44 -0.88 4.91 -19.37
CA GLY A 44 -2.26 4.73 -19.79
C GLY A 44 -3.20 4.51 -18.59
N GLY A 45 -3.99 3.43 -18.62
CA GLY A 45 -5.02 3.17 -17.62
C GLY A 45 -6.15 4.19 -17.64
N LEU A 46 -7.01 4.17 -16.61
CA LEU A 46 -8.15 5.09 -16.51
C LEU A 46 -7.73 6.57 -16.43
N GLY A 47 -6.57 6.84 -15.83
CA GLY A 47 -6.04 8.20 -15.63
C GLY A 47 -5.23 8.76 -16.81
N GLY A 48 -4.85 7.94 -17.79
CA GLY A 48 -3.93 8.38 -18.87
C GLY A 48 -2.52 8.70 -18.37
N PHE A 49 -2.05 7.94 -17.38
CA PHE A 49 -0.76 8.12 -16.71
C PHE A 49 0.43 8.02 -17.68
N ALA A 50 1.51 8.75 -17.42
CA ALA A 50 2.75 8.60 -18.17
C ALA A 50 3.46 7.27 -17.83
N PRO A 51 4.31 6.74 -18.73
CA PRO A 51 5.20 5.62 -18.42
C PRO A 51 6.00 5.86 -17.12
N GLY A 52 5.77 5.02 -16.11
CA GLY A 52 6.43 5.11 -14.80
C GLY A 52 5.78 6.11 -13.83
N GLU A 53 4.67 6.73 -14.22
CA GLU A 53 3.86 7.55 -13.30
C GLU A 53 3.02 6.63 -12.40
N TRP A 54 3.11 6.84 -11.08
CA TRP A 54 2.29 6.15 -10.10
C TRP A 54 0.93 6.81 -9.87
N THR A 55 -0.06 6.03 -9.45
CA THR A 55 -1.47 6.39 -9.31
C THR A 55 -1.79 6.88 -7.89
N ASP A 56 -3.05 6.76 -7.48
CA ASP A 56 -3.52 7.21 -6.17
C ASP A 56 -3.02 6.33 -5.01
N ASP A 57 -2.64 5.08 -5.26
CA ASP A 57 -1.98 4.19 -4.30
C ASP A 57 -0.72 4.84 -3.70
N THR A 58 0.26 5.13 -4.56
CA THR A 58 1.53 5.72 -4.13
C THR A 58 1.34 7.16 -3.71
N ALA A 59 0.48 7.93 -4.38
CA ALA A 59 0.26 9.32 -4.01
C ALA A 59 -0.29 9.45 -2.59
N GLN A 60 -1.26 8.62 -2.21
CA GLN A 60 -1.80 8.62 -0.85
C GLN A 60 -0.81 7.98 0.14
N ALA A 61 -0.05 6.95 -0.25
CA ALA A 61 1.03 6.42 0.59
C ALA A 61 2.10 7.50 0.89
N MET A 62 2.43 8.35 -0.09
CA MET A 62 3.38 9.46 0.07
C MET A 62 2.91 10.47 1.12
N ALA A 63 1.61 10.79 1.17
CA ALA A 63 1.07 11.67 2.22
C ALA A 63 1.34 11.11 3.63
N ILE A 64 1.18 9.80 3.82
CA ILE A 64 1.47 9.13 5.09
C ILE A 64 2.98 9.07 5.34
N ALA A 65 3.77 8.69 4.32
CA ALA A 65 5.22 8.53 4.42
C ALA A 65 5.92 9.85 4.78
N HIS A 66 5.47 10.98 4.24
CA HIS A 66 6.03 12.28 4.59
C HIS A 66 5.84 12.65 6.05
N VAL A 67 4.68 12.32 6.64
CA VAL A 67 4.43 12.54 8.07
C VAL A 67 5.25 11.56 8.91
N ALA A 68 5.26 10.28 8.52
CA ALA A 68 6.03 9.24 9.21
C ALA A 68 7.54 9.53 9.21
N ALA A 69 8.07 10.07 8.12
CA ALA A 69 9.47 10.46 7.97
C ALA A 69 9.88 11.63 8.86
N THR A 70 8.96 12.30 9.55
CA THR A 70 9.29 13.32 10.58
C THR A 70 9.55 12.71 11.96
N GLY A 71 9.28 11.42 12.15
CA GLY A 71 9.29 10.77 13.46
C GLY A 71 8.03 11.01 14.30
N ALA A 72 6.99 11.63 13.72
CA ALA A 72 5.72 11.84 14.39
C ALA A 72 5.04 10.50 14.74
N ASP A 73 4.40 10.46 15.91
CA ASP A 73 3.48 9.36 16.25
C ASP A 73 2.22 9.50 15.39
N LEU A 74 2.02 8.60 14.44
CA LEU A 74 0.89 8.60 13.50
C LEU A 74 -0.48 8.39 14.16
N ARG A 75 -0.51 8.11 15.47
CA ARG A 75 -1.74 8.05 16.28
C ARG A 75 -2.13 9.41 16.87
N SER A 76 -1.20 10.37 16.89
CA SER A 76 -1.46 11.72 17.40
C SER A 76 -2.43 12.47 16.51
N VAL A 77 -3.20 13.39 17.11
CA VAL A 77 -4.15 14.23 16.38
C VAL A 77 -3.43 15.05 15.32
N GLU A 78 -2.27 15.60 15.66
CA GLU A 78 -1.46 16.44 14.78
C GLU A 78 -0.93 15.67 13.57
N ALA A 79 -0.49 14.43 13.76
CA ALA A 79 -0.04 13.58 12.66
C ALA A 79 -1.22 13.18 11.75
N LEU A 80 -2.36 12.80 12.34
CA LEU A 80 -3.56 12.46 11.57
C LEU A 80 -4.09 13.67 10.78
N ASP A 81 -4.08 14.86 11.37
CA ASP A 81 -4.45 16.11 10.69
C ASP A 81 -3.50 16.41 9.53
N SER A 82 -2.19 16.18 9.71
CA SER A 82 -1.21 16.35 8.63
C SER A 82 -1.40 15.35 7.49
N ILE A 83 -1.78 14.11 7.80
CA ILE A 83 -2.13 13.09 6.80
C ILE A 83 -3.41 13.49 6.05
N ALA A 84 -4.42 13.96 6.77
CA ALA A 84 -5.68 14.45 6.20
C ALA A 84 -5.44 15.65 5.26
N GLU A 85 -4.59 16.60 5.65
CA GLU A 85 -4.15 17.71 4.80
C GLU A 85 -3.44 17.19 3.54
N GLY A 86 -2.56 16.20 3.67
CA GLY A 86 -1.88 15.56 2.55
C GLY A 86 -2.86 14.95 1.54
N PHE A 87 -3.87 14.21 2.01
CA PHE A 87 -4.92 13.67 1.14
C PHE A 87 -5.75 14.76 0.47
N ALA A 88 -6.14 15.81 1.20
CA ALA A 88 -6.89 16.93 0.64
C ALA A 88 -6.06 17.71 -0.40
N ALA A 89 -4.76 17.90 -0.15
CA ALA A 89 -3.84 18.57 -1.07
C ALA A 89 -3.62 17.76 -2.36
N TRP A 90 -3.51 16.44 -2.26
CA TRP A 90 -3.47 15.54 -3.42
C TRP A 90 -4.77 15.60 -4.24
N PHE A 91 -5.92 15.64 -3.57
CA PHE A 91 -7.22 15.63 -4.23
C PHE A 91 -7.62 16.98 -4.85
N ALA A 92 -7.16 18.10 -4.28
CA ALA A 92 -7.52 19.45 -4.69
C ALA A 92 -7.33 19.79 -6.19
N PRO A 93 -6.24 19.38 -6.88
CA PRO A 93 -6.09 19.62 -8.31
C PRO A 93 -6.99 18.74 -9.20
N GLY A 94 -7.68 17.73 -8.64
CA GLY A 94 -8.43 16.74 -9.39
C GLY A 94 -7.49 15.68 -9.98
N PRO A 95 -7.09 14.66 -9.17
CA PRO A 95 -6.18 13.62 -9.63
C PRO A 95 -6.79 12.83 -10.80
N ALA A 96 -5.91 12.27 -11.63
CA ALA A 96 -6.30 11.54 -12.84
C ALA A 96 -7.15 10.30 -12.53
N ASP A 97 -6.86 9.65 -11.40
CA ASP A 97 -7.72 8.61 -10.84
C ASP A 97 -7.90 8.80 -9.32
N VAL A 98 -9.04 8.32 -8.82
CA VAL A 98 -9.40 8.30 -7.41
C VAL A 98 -10.61 7.39 -7.18
N GLY A 99 -10.48 6.45 -6.25
CA GLY A 99 -11.59 5.58 -5.85
C GLY A 99 -12.85 6.36 -5.44
N MET A 100 -14.02 5.88 -5.88
CA MET A 100 -15.32 6.56 -5.69
C MET A 100 -15.59 6.96 -4.23
N GLN A 101 -15.25 6.07 -3.29
CA GLN A 101 -15.43 6.32 -1.86
C GLN A 101 -14.49 7.41 -1.35
N THR A 102 -13.19 7.30 -1.64
CA THR A 102 -12.19 8.32 -1.29
C THR A 102 -12.61 9.69 -1.82
N ALA A 103 -13.02 9.76 -3.09
CA ALA A 103 -13.52 11.00 -3.68
C ALA A 103 -14.77 11.55 -2.97
N ALA A 104 -15.73 10.68 -2.61
CA ALA A 104 -16.93 11.10 -1.88
C ALA A 104 -16.58 11.68 -0.51
N VAL A 105 -15.68 11.04 0.23
CA VAL A 105 -15.22 11.52 1.54
C VAL A 105 -14.49 12.85 1.43
N LEU A 106 -13.51 12.96 0.54
CA LEU A 106 -12.70 14.18 0.40
C LEU A 106 -13.54 15.37 -0.08
N ARG A 107 -14.54 15.15 -0.96
CA ARG A 107 -15.52 16.18 -1.34
C ARG A 107 -16.39 16.61 -0.17
N HIS A 108 -16.86 15.65 0.65
CA HIS A 108 -17.72 15.93 1.79
C HIS A 108 -16.98 16.65 2.92
N ALA A 109 -15.74 16.24 3.20
CA ALA A 109 -14.92 16.81 4.26
C ALA A 109 -14.49 18.25 3.94
N GLY A 110 -14.16 18.53 2.67
CA GLY A 110 -13.69 19.83 2.22
C GLY A 110 -12.16 19.95 2.21
N ARG A 111 -11.65 21.08 1.69
CA ARG A 111 -10.22 21.28 1.39
C ARG A 111 -9.33 21.41 2.62
N ASP A 112 -9.86 21.95 3.71
CA ASP A 112 -9.13 22.26 4.94
C ASP A 112 -9.60 21.36 6.10
N ALA A 113 -10.04 20.15 5.77
CA ALA A 113 -10.63 19.23 6.74
C ALA A 113 -9.58 18.66 7.69
N THR A 114 -9.85 18.72 8.99
CA THR A 114 -9.11 17.94 9.99
C THR A 114 -9.38 16.45 9.82
N ALA A 115 -8.54 15.61 10.43
CA ALA A 115 -8.75 14.18 10.50
C ALA A 115 -10.11 13.81 11.08
N ALA A 116 -10.55 14.52 12.12
CA ALA A 116 -11.85 14.31 12.74
C ALA A 116 -13.02 14.62 11.78
N GLN A 117 -12.90 15.69 10.99
CA GLN A 117 -13.90 16.05 9.97
C GLN A 117 -13.92 15.03 8.83
N MET A 118 -12.75 14.56 8.40
CA MET A 118 -12.63 13.55 7.36
C MET A 118 -13.20 12.20 7.80
N ALA A 119 -12.91 11.76 9.04
CA ALA A 119 -13.49 10.55 9.61
C ALA A 119 -15.03 10.65 9.78
N ALA A 120 -15.54 11.82 10.16
CA ALA A 120 -16.99 12.07 10.20
C ALA A 120 -17.62 11.99 8.81
N ALA A 121 -16.93 12.50 7.78
CA ALA A 121 -17.35 12.38 6.39
C ALA A 121 -17.35 10.92 5.90
N ALA A 122 -16.31 10.14 6.25
CA ALA A 122 -16.23 8.71 5.96
C ALA A 122 -17.40 7.93 6.57
N ARG A 123 -17.76 8.25 7.82
CA ARG A 123 -18.94 7.69 8.47
C ARG A 123 -20.23 8.06 7.75
N ALA A 124 -20.43 9.32 7.39
CA ALA A 124 -21.62 9.77 6.69
C ALA A 124 -21.77 9.07 5.31
N VAL A 125 -20.65 8.90 4.58
CA VAL A 125 -20.63 8.14 3.32
C VAL A 125 -21.04 6.69 3.56
N HIS A 126 -20.46 6.02 4.58
CA HIS A 126 -20.83 4.65 4.95
C HIS A 126 -22.31 4.50 5.30
N GLU A 127 -22.85 5.39 6.15
CA GLU A 127 -24.26 5.37 6.54
C GLU A 127 -25.21 5.57 5.35
N SER A 128 -24.77 6.28 4.30
CA SER A 128 -25.57 6.51 3.09
C SER A 128 -25.51 5.36 2.08
N SER A 129 -24.35 4.70 1.94
CA SER A 129 -24.12 3.66 0.92
C SER A 129 -24.28 2.23 1.45
N GLY A 130 -24.16 2.05 2.77
CA GLY A 130 -24.09 0.75 3.44
C GLY A 130 -22.82 -0.06 3.11
N ARG A 131 -21.88 0.52 2.36
CA ARG A 131 -20.67 -0.16 1.88
C ARG A 131 -19.52 0.83 1.87
N SER A 132 -18.48 0.56 2.68
CA SER A 132 -17.28 1.39 2.68
C SER A 132 -15.97 0.61 2.85
N ALA A 133 -15.97 -0.66 2.43
CA ALA A 133 -14.86 -1.61 2.55
C ALA A 133 -14.03 -1.72 1.24
N GLY A 134 -13.91 -0.62 0.49
CA GLY A 134 -12.97 -0.51 -0.63
C GLY A 134 -11.52 -0.79 -0.19
N ASN A 135 -10.65 -1.11 -1.14
CA ASN A 135 -9.22 -1.36 -0.89
C ASN A 135 -8.40 -0.06 -0.72
N GLY A 136 -8.99 1.12 -0.96
CA GLY A 136 -8.31 2.41 -0.99
C GLY A 136 -7.61 2.82 0.32
N SER A 137 -8.00 2.25 1.46
CA SER A 137 -7.24 2.42 2.70
C SER A 137 -6.08 1.44 2.85
N LEU A 138 -6.23 0.20 2.38
CA LEU A 138 -5.22 -0.87 2.45
C LEU A 138 -4.01 -0.54 1.58
N MET A 139 -4.22 -0.10 0.35
CA MET A 139 -3.16 0.09 -0.64
C MET A 139 -2.05 1.08 -0.23
N ARG A 140 -2.38 2.00 0.67
CA ARG A 140 -1.52 3.10 1.10
C ARG A 140 -0.87 2.91 2.48
N THR A 141 -1.02 1.76 3.14
CA THR A 141 -0.57 1.57 4.54
C THR A 141 0.88 1.15 4.72
N ALA A 142 1.61 0.88 3.63
CA ALA A 142 3.02 0.49 3.67
C ALA A 142 3.93 1.39 4.56
N PRO A 143 3.78 2.73 4.59
CA PRO A 143 4.58 3.58 5.49
C PRO A 143 4.26 3.38 6.98
N VAL A 144 3.04 2.97 7.33
CA VAL A 144 2.64 2.71 8.73
C VAL A 144 3.43 1.53 9.29
N ALA A 145 3.62 0.47 8.50
CA ALA A 145 4.44 -0.67 8.90
C ALA A 145 5.88 -0.25 9.26
N LEU A 146 6.45 0.67 8.48
CA LEU A 146 7.81 1.18 8.71
C LEU A 146 7.92 2.04 9.98
N ALA A 147 6.91 2.85 10.28
CA ALA A 147 6.90 3.71 11.47
C ALA A 147 6.90 2.90 12.79
N TYR A 148 6.37 1.68 12.77
CA TYR A 148 6.13 0.86 13.96
C TYR A 148 6.77 -0.53 13.92
N LEU A 149 7.95 -0.68 13.27
CA LEU A 149 8.65 -1.97 13.21
C LEU A 149 8.89 -2.61 14.59
N GLY A 150 9.09 -1.79 15.63
CA GLY A 150 9.30 -2.25 17.01
C GLY A 150 8.04 -2.44 17.85
N ASP A 151 6.86 -2.02 17.37
CA ASP A 151 5.63 -1.96 18.18
C ASP A 151 4.40 -2.38 17.35
N PRO A 152 4.10 -3.68 17.29
CA PRO A 152 2.97 -4.17 16.50
C PRO A 152 1.60 -3.71 17.03
N ALA A 153 1.47 -3.36 18.31
CA ALA A 153 0.21 -2.86 18.86
C ALA A 153 -0.05 -1.42 18.38
N ALA A 154 0.96 -0.54 18.49
CA ALA A 154 0.87 0.82 17.96
C ALA A 154 0.67 0.85 16.43
N LEU A 155 1.25 -0.12 15.71
CA LEU A 155 1.02 -0.31 14.28
C LEU A 155 -0.47 -0.53 13.96
N VAL A 156 -1.14 -1.43 14.69
CA VAL A 156 -2.56 -1.76 14.48
C VAL A 156 -3.44 -0.54 14.77
N GLU A 157 -3.16 0.18 15.86
CA GLU A 157 -3.86 1.43 16.21
C GLU A 157 -3.72 2.48 15.10
N ALA A 158 -2.49 2.72 14.61
CA ALA A 158 -2.21 3.70 13.58
C ALA A 158 -2.85 3.34 12.23
N ALA A 159 -2.71 2.08 11.79
CA ALA A 159 -3.29 1.61 10.52
C ALA A 159 -4.82 1.72 10.54
N THR A 160 -5.45 1.36 11.66
CA THR A 160 -6.90 1.47 11.82
C THR A 160 -7.36 2.93 11.80
N ALA A 161 -6.66 3.82 12.53
CA ALA A 161 -6.99 5.25 12.57
C ALA A 161 -6.85 5.92 11.19
N ILE A 162 -5.77 5.63 10.45
CA ILE A 162 -5.53 6.17 9.11
C ILE A 162 -6.53 5.60 8.09
N SER A 163 -6.93 4.33 8.22
CA SER A 163 -8.00 3.76 7.40
C SER A 163 -9.31 4.51 7.61
N ALA A 164 -9.69 4.74 8.88
CA ALA A 164 -10.94 5.38 9.28
C ALA A 164 -11.11 6.82 8.74
N LEU A 165 -10.02 7.49 8.33
CA LEU A 165 -10.09 8.80 7.67
C LEU A 165 -10.95 8.75 6.40
N THR A 166 -10.98 7.63 5.68
CA THR A 166 -11.72 7.52 4.40
C THR A 166 -12.58 6.26 4.28
N HIS A 167 -12.28 5.24 5.08
CA HIS A 167 -12.94 3.95 5.06
C HIS A 167 -13.38 3.60 6.48
N PHE A 168 -14.67 3.85 6.76
CA PHE A 168 -15.27 3.67 8.08
C PHE A 168 -15.52 2.19 8.45
N ASP A 169 -15.58 1.30 7.46
CA ASP A 169 -15.90 -0.11 7.67
C ASP A 169 -14.77 -0.78 8.49
N PRO A 170 -15.07 -1.48 9.61
CA PRO A 170 -14.07 -2.19 10.39
C PRO A 170 -13.20 -3.13 9.56
N MET A 171 -13.78 -3.79 8.56
CA MET A 171 -13.06 -4.69 7.66
C MET A 171 -11.92 -3.98 6.92
N ALA A 172 -12.11 -2.72 6.54
CA ALA A 172 -11.08 -1.92 5.87
C ALA A 172 -9.90 -1.63 6.81
N GLY A 173 -10.19 -1.27 8.06
CA GLY A 173 -9.17 -1.04 9.09
C GLY A 173 -8.42 -2.31 9.46
N GLU A 174 -9.14 -3.42 9.66
CA GLU A 174 -8.56 -4.72 9.96
C GLU A 174 -7.63 -5.22 8.85
N GLY A 175 -8.06 -5.14 7.58
CA GLY A 175 -7.23 -5.55 6.44
C GLY A 175 -5.97 -4.68 6.29
N ALA A 176 -6.11 -3.36 6.45
CA ALA A 176 -4.99 -2.42 6.46
C ALA A 176 -3.97 -2.72 7.57
N ALA A 177 -4.45 -3.03 8.79
CA ALA A 177 -3.61 -3.40 9.92
C ALA A 177 -2.93 -4.76 9.71
N LEU A 178 -3.68 -5.77 9.23
CA LEU A 178 -3.14 -7.10 8.93
C LEU A 178 -2.00 -7.02 7.91
N TRP A 179 -2.21 -6.32 6.78
CA TRP A 179 -1.16 -6.20 5.77
C TRP A 179 0.06 -5.44 6.28
N SER A 180 -0.16 -4.41 7.11
CA SER A 180 0.93 -3.68 7.77
C SER A 180 1.74 -4.58 8.72
N LEU A 181 1.08 -5.49 9.46
CA LEU A 181 1.76 -6.49 10.29
C LEU A 181 2.56 -7.48 9.44
N MET A 182 2.04 -7.87 8.28
CA MET A 182 2.75 -8.76 7.35
C MET A 182 4.01 -8.11 6.78
N ILE A 183 3.91 -6.85 6.34
CA ILE A 183 5.06 -6.04 5.88
C ILE A 183 6.09 -5.92 7.00
N ARG A 184 5.66 -5.56 8.22
CA ARG A 184 6.53 -5.47 9.39
C ARG A 184 7.29 -6.79 9.63
N HIS A 185 6.58 -7.92 9.62
CA HIS A 185 7.18 -9.23 9.84
C HIS A 185 8.29 -9.50 8.79
N ALA A 186 8.00 -9.28 7.51
CA ALA A 186 8.97 -9.49 6.44
C ALA A 186 10.20 -8.58 6.55
N VAL A 187 10.02 -7.30 6.91
CA VAL A 187 11.15 -6.40 7.17
C VAL A 187 12.01 -6.92 8.33
N VAL A 188 11.41 -7.34 9.44
CA VAL A 188 12.16 -7.74 10.64
C VAL A 188 12.84 -9.10 10.46
N HIS A 189 12.12 -10.09 9.95
CA HIS A 189 12.51 -11.50 9.96
C HIS A 189 13.06 -12.02 8.62
N ALA A 190 12.90 -11.26 7.53
CA ALA A 190 13.27 -11.69 6.18
C ALA A 190 12.54 -12.97 5.71
N GLU A 191 11.28 -13.15 6.14
CA GLU A 191 10.41 -14.27 5.78
C GLU A 191 9.01 -13.74 5.46
N PHE A 192 8.24 -14.48 4.65
CA PHE A 192 6.81 -14.18 4.55
C PHE A 192 6.12 -14.76 5.79
N PRO A 193 5.25 -13.99 6.46
CA PRO A 193 4.60 -14.43 7.69
C PRO A 193 3.61 -15.57 7.41
N THR A 194 3.40 -16.40 8.42
CA THR A 194 2.20 -17.24 8.54
C THR A 194 1.09 -16.49 9.28
N ALA A 195 -0.13 -17.03 9.27
CA ALA A 195 -1.24 -16.46 10.05
C ALA A 195 -0.90 -16.36 11.56
N ASP A 196 -0.20 -17.34 12.12
CA ASP A 196 0.20 -17.38 13.54
C ASP A 196 1.17 -16.26 13.91
N ASP A 197 1.92 -15.73 12.94
CA ASP A 197 2.89 -14.66 13.16
C ASP A 197 2.24 -13.27 13.31
N VAL A 198 1.05 -13.08 12.73
CA VAL A 198 0.42 -11.75 12.60
C VAL A 198 -0.93 -11.64 13.30
N LEU A 199 -1.77 -12.67 13.26
CA LEU A 199 -3.13 -12.62 13.83
C LEU A 199 -3.16 -12.34 15.34
N PRO A 200 -2.24 -12.87 16.18
CA PRO A 200 -2.23 -12.53 17.60
C PRO A 200 -2.02 -11.04 17.87
N SER A 201 -1.31 -10.33 16.98
CA SER A 201 -1.11 -8.88 17.11
C SER A 201 -2.29 -8.07 16.59
N LEU A 202 -3.02 -8.60 15.59
CA LEU A 202 -4.21 -7.96 15.04
C LEU A 202 -5.34 -7.87 16.09
N GLY A 203 -5.42 -8.86 16.97
CA GLY A 203 -6.39 -8.90 18.06
C GLY A 203 -7.77 -9.38 17.62
N ASP A 204 -8.81 -8.97 18.34
CA ASP A 204 -10.19 -9.36 18.04
C ASP A 204 -10.69 -8.63 16.78
N THR A 205 -11.18 -9.39 15.81
CA THR A 205 -11.66 -8.88 14.52
C THR A 205 -13.13 -9.23 14.27
N THR A 206 -13.79 -8.44 13.43
CA THR A 206 -15.14 -8.73 12.94
C THR A 206 -15.14 -9.78 11.82
N HIS A 207 -14.03 -9.88 11.08
CA HIS A 207 -13.83 -10.84 9.99
C HIS A 207 -12.86 -11.95 10.37
N ASP A 208 -13.10 -13.16 9.84
CA ASP A 208 -12.21 -14.30 10.00
C ASP A 208 -11.03 -14.20 9.01
N TRP A 209 -10.01 -13.44 9.41
CA TRP A 209 -8.81 -13.25 8.60
C TRP A 209 -7.96 -14.51 8.46
N SER A 210 -8.10 -15.48 9.36
CA SER A 210 -7.44 -16.78 9.22
C SER A 210 -8.00 -17.54 8.01
N ALA A 211 -9.33 -17.60 7.88
CA ALA A 211 -9.98 -18.20 6.72
C ALA A 211 -9.65 -17.45 5.42
N VAL A 212 -9.58 -16.11 5.46
CA VAL A 212 -9.22 -15.27 4.30
C VAL A 212 -7.82 -15.61 3.78
N LEU A 213 -6.82 -15.67 4.67
CA LEU A 213 -5.44 -16.02 4.31
C LEU A 213 -5.36 -17.46 3.79
N ALA A 214 -6.00 -18.41 4.47
CA ALA A 214 -6.01 -19.82 4.07
C ALA A 214 -6.65 -20.05 2.69
N GLU A 215 -7.71 -19.31 2.34
CA GLU A 215 -8.30 -19.38 1.00
C GLU A 215 -7.33 -18.89 -0.07
N ALA A 216 -6.61 -17.79 0.18
CA ALA A 216 -5.63 -17.23 -0.73
C ALA A 216 -4.39 -18.13 -0.93
N GLU A 217 -4.02 -18.93 0.07
CA GLU A 217 -2.93 -19.92 -0.01
C GLU A 217 -3.30 -21.21 -0.77
N THR A 218 -4.59 -21.49 -0.89
CA THR A 218 -5.09 -22.75 -1.47
C THR A 218 -5.76 -22.57 -2.83
N SER A 219 -6.17 -21.34 -3.16
CA SER A 219 -6.82 -21.01 -4.42
C SER A 219 -5.88 -20.26 -5.37
N PRO A 220 -5.91 -20.56 -6.68
CA PRO A 220 -5.03 -19.91 -7.63
C PRO A 220 -5.33 -18.40 -7.76
N PRO A 221 -4.32 -17.57 -8.10
CA PRO A 221 -4.47 -16.11 -8.22
C PRO A 221 -5.64 -15.67 -9.10
N SER A 222 -5.90 -16.38 -10.20
CA SER A 222 -6.98 -16.11 -11.15
C SER A 222 -8.40 -16.21 -10.55
N ARG A 223 -8.55 -16.68 -9.31
CA ARG A 223 -9.84 -16.70 -8.60
C ARG A 223 -10.20 -15.32 -8.03
N PHE A 224 -9.22 -14.50 -7.70
CA PHE A 224 -9.40 -13.27 -6.92
C PHE A 224 -9.57 -12.04 -7.81
N THR A 225 -10.49 -12.12 -8.77
CA THR A 225 -10.78 -11.05 -9.75
C THR A 225 -11.73 -9.97 -9.20
N GLN A 226 -12.41 -10.23 -8.08
CA GLN A 226 -13.18 -9.22 -7.35
C GLN A 226 -12.26 -8.51 -6.36
N ASN A 227 -11.37 -7.66 -6.85
CA ASN A 227 -10.26 -7.08 -6.09
C ASN A 227 -10.41 -5.58 -5.77
N ALA A 228 -11.54 -4.95 -6.11
CA ALA A 228 -11.85 -3.55 -5.77
C ALA A 228 -12.32 -3.32 -4.30
N TRP A 229 -12.09 -4.29 -3.41
CA TRP A 229 -12.46 -4.25 -1.99
C TRP A 229 -11.39 -4.92 -1.15
N VAL A 230 -11.33 -4.58 0.14
CA VAL A 230 -10.17 -4.87 1.00
C VAL A 230 -9.78 -6.34 1.05
N VAL A 231 -10.74 -7.27 1.25
CA VAL A 231 -10.45 -8.71 1.33
C VAL A 231 -10.01 -9.23 -0.04
N GLY A 232 -10.72 -8.86 -1.10
CA GLY A 232 -10.39 -9.31 -2.45
C GLY A 232 -9.01 -8.86 -2.92
N ALA A 233 -8.64 -7.60 -2.66
CA ALA A 233 -7.32 -7.07 -2.95
C ALA A 233 -6.22 -7.78 -2.15
N LEU A 234 -6.46 -7.99 -0.85
CA LEU A 234 -5.52 -8.70 0.03
C LEU A 234 -5.33 -10.15 -0.43
N GLN A 235 -6.41 -10.86 -0.75
CA GLN A 235 -6.34 -12.24 -1.23
C GLN A 235 -5.65 -12.32 -2.60
N ALA A 236 -5.95 -11.40 -3.52
CA ALA A 236 -5.29 -11.33 -4.83
C ALA A 236 -3.78 -11.15 -4.69
N ALA A 237 -3.35 -10.17 -3.87
CA ALA A 237 -1.94 -9.91 -3.61
C ALA A 237 -1.26 -11.09 -2.90
N TRP A 238 -1.87 -11.64 -1.85
CA TRP A 238 -1.30 -12.77 -1.11
C TRP A 238 -1.21 -14.03 -1.97
N SER A 239 -2.28 -14.37 -2.69
CA SER A 239 -2.31 -15.49 -3.62
C SER A 239 -1.25 -15.36 -4.71
N ALA A 240 -1.07 -14.17 -5.29
CA ALA A 240 -0.02 -13.91 -6.26
C ALA A 240 1.39 -14.20 -5.69
N ILE A 241 1.65 -13.81 -4.45
CA ILE A 241 2.93 -14.05 -3.77
C ILE A 241 3.14 -15.53 -3.50
N VAL A 242 2.19 -16.21 -2.84
CA VAL A 242 2.39 -17.60 -2.37
C VAL A 242 2.36 -18.63 -3.50
N HIS A 243 1.63 -18.36 -4.58
CA HIS A 243 1.58 -19.25 -5.75
C HIS A 243 2.70 -19.00 -6.76
N THR A 244 3.46 -17.92 -6.62
CA THR A 244 4.64 -17.69 -7.45
C THR A 244 5.84 -18.46 -6.87
N PRO A 245 6.49 -19.35 -7.64
CA PRO A 245 7.65 -20.08 -7.14
C PRO A 245 8.83 -19.15 -6.88
N VAL A 246 9.56 -19.37 -5.78
CA VAL A 246 10.86 -18.74 -5.53
C VAL A 246 11.93 -19.46 -6.34
N PRO A 247 12.63 -18.80 -7.29
CA PRO A 247 13.66 -19.46 -8.10
C PRO A 247 14.88 -19.88 -7.26
N GLY A 248 15.48 -21.04 -7.57
CA GLY A 248 16.60 -21.56 -6.79
C GLY A 248 17.95 -20.88 -7.06
N ASP A 249 18.13 -20.31 -8.25
CA ASP A 249 19.36 -19.64 -8.70
C ASP A 249 19.40 -18.15 -8.31
N LEU A 250 18.28 -17.46 -8.44
CA LEU A 250 18.10 -16.06 -8.06
C LEU A 250 16.78 -15.88 -7.29
N PRO A 251 16.75 -16.21 -5.98
CA PRO A 251 15.53 -16.19 -5.18
C PRO A 251 14.79 -14.85 -5.19
N CYS A 252 15.53 -13.73 -5.22
CA CYS A 252 14.93 -12.40 -5.24
C CYS A 252 14.16 -12.08 -6.52
N ARG A 253 14.37 -12.85 -7.62
CA ARG A 253 13.54 -12.74 -8.84
C ARG A 253 12.06 -13.04 -8.58
N HIS A 254 11.77 -13.69 -7.45
CA HIS A 254 10.41 -13.86 -6.95
C HIS A 254 9.63 -12.53 -6.86
N LEU A 255 10.28 -11.39 -6.56
CA LEU A 255 9.63 -10.09 -6.56
C LEU A 255 9.02 -9.76 -7.93
N GLN A 256 9.82 -9.90 -8.98
CA GLN A 256 9.41 -9.60 -10.34
C GLN A 256 8.36 -10.61 -10.82
N ASP A 257 8.62 -11.91 -10.61
CA ASP A 257 7.73 -12.99 -11.02
C ASP A 257 6.34 -12.84 -10.33
N ALA A 258 6.31 -12.46 -9.04
CA ALA A 258 5.06 -12.32 -8.30
C ALA A 258 4.31 -11.02 -8.63
N LEU A 259 5.01 -9.92 -8.91
CA LEU A 259 4.38 -8.71 -9.44
C LEU A 259 3.75 -8.96 -10.82
N ALA A 260 4.40 -9.74 -11.67
CA ALA A 260 3.79 -10.19 -12.92
C ALA A 260 2.53 -11.02 -12.62
N THR A 261 2.59 -12.02 -11.73
CA THR A 261 1.40 -12.79 -11.35
C THR A 261 0.26 -11.90 -10.84
N ALA A 262 0.56 -10.89 -9.99
CA ALA A 262 -0.40 -9.94 -9.44
C ALA A 262 -1.12 -9.14 -10.55
N ILE A 263 -0.37 -8.55 -11.49
CA ILE A 263 -0.93 -7.81 -12.63
C ILE A 263 -1.75 -8.75 -13.53
N GLY A 264 -1.29 -10.01 -13.69
CA GLY A 264 -1.99 -11.03 -14.47
C GLY A 264 -3.36 -11.46 -13.93
N ILE A 265 -3.70 -11.12 -12.68
CA ILE A 265 -5.05 -11.34 -12.13
C ILE A 265 -6.09 -10.44 -12.85
N GLY A 266 -5.68 -9.25 -13.29
CA GLY A 266 -6.54 -8.28 -13.96
C GLY A 266 -7.45 -7.49 -13.01
N HIS A 267 -8.32 -6.68 -13.61
CA HIS A 267 -9.20 -5.72 -12.94
C HIS A 267 -8.40 -4.59 -12.26
N ASP A 268 -8.30 -4.58 -10.93
CA ASP A 268 -7.64 -3.56 -10.14
C ASP A 268 -6.12 -3.84 -10.03
N THR A 269 -5.42 -3.70 -11.16
CA THR A 269 -4.07 -4.26 -11.35
C THR A 269 -2.97 -3.47 -10.66
N ASP A 270 -3.03 -2.14 -10.70
CA ASP A 270 -2.16 -1.24 -9.94
C ASP A 270 -2.30 -1.49 -8.44
N THR A 271 -3.54 -1.51 -7.92
CA THR A 271 -3.73 -1.70 -6.48
C THR A 271 -3.21 -3.03 -5.98
N VAL A 272 -3.54 -4.13 -6.66
CA VAL A 272 -3.08 -5.47 -6.26
C VAL A 272 -1.56 -5.58 -6.36
N ALA A 273 -0.95 -4.99 -7.40
CA ALA A 273 0.50 -4.97 -7.56
C ALA A 273 1.19 -4.06 -6.54
N ALA A 274 0.60 -2.92 -6.15
CA ALA A 274 1.13 -2.02 -5.13
C ALA A 274 1.14 -2.69 -3.74
N ILE A 275 0.05 -3.37 -3.39
CA ILE A 275 -0.11 -4.15 -2.16
C ILE A 275 0.91 -5.29 -2.12
N ALA A 276 0.99 -6.10 -3.19
CA ALA A 276 1.96 -7.19 -3.31
C ALA A 276 3.40 -6.67 -3.27
N GLY A 277 3.67 -5.58 -3.99
CA GLY A 277 4.97 -4.92 -4.09
C GLY A 277 5.50 -4.50 -2.72
N ALA A 278 4.65 -3.92 -1.86
CA ALA A 278 5.05 -3.55 -0.51
C ALA A 278 5.61 -4.74 0.31
N LEU A 279 4.93 -5.89 0.26
CA LEU A 279 5.35 -7.10 0.99
C LEU A 279 6.53 -7.81 0.32
N LEU A 280 6.60 -7.83 -1.02
CA LEU A 280 7.75 -8.37 -1.75
C LEU A 280 9.01 -7.54 -1.50
N GLY A 281 8.88 -6.21 -1.49
CA GLY A 281 9.95 -5.29 -1.11
C GLY A 281 10.38 -5.48 0.35
N ALA A 282 9.42 -5.69 1.25
CA ALA A 282 9.69 -6.03 2.65
C ALA A 282 10.50 -7.33 2.79
N ARG A 283 10.32 -8.31 1.89
CA ARG A 283 11.01 -9.61 1.92
C ARG A 283 12.38 -9.57 1.25
N TRP A 284 12.48 -8.92 0.09
CA TRP A 284 13.64 -9.01 -0.82
C TRP A 284 14.51 -7.74 -0.85
N GLY A 285 13.97 -6.61 -0.41
CA GLY A 285 14.69 -5.34 -0.34
C GLY A 285 14.76 -4.55 -1.63
N ALA A 286 15.10 -3.27 -1.50
CA ALA A 286 15.22 -2.31 -2.59
C ALA A 286 16.28 -2.75 -3.61
N SER A 287 17.36 -3.39 -3.15
CA SER A 287 18.40 -3.96 -4.00
C SER A 287 17.91 -5.02 -4.99
N SER A 288 16.75 -5.63 -4.74
CA SER A 288 16.12 -6.63 -5.61
C SER A 288 15.20 -6.03 -6.68
N VAL A 289 14.88 -4.74 -6.60
CA VAL A 289 14.03 -4.03 -7.57
C VAL A 289 14.87 -3.67 -8.81
N PRO A 290 14.49 -4.11 -10.03
CA PRO A 290 15.23 -3.78 -11.26
C PRO A 290 15.43 -2.28 -11.46
N GLN A 291 16.65 -1.87 -11.84
CA GLN A 291 16.95 -0.47 -12.10
C GLN A 291 16.11 0.12 -13.25
N GLU A 292 15.77 -0.69 -14.24
CA GLU A 292 14.89 -0.31 -15.36
C GLU A 292 13.47 0.06 -14.93
N TRP A 293 13.00 -0.47 -13.79
CA TRP A 293 11.74 -0.07 -13.16
C TRP A 293 11.93 1.16 -12.29
N GLN A 294 13.08 1.33 -11.63
CA GLN A 294 13.33 2.48 -10.76
C GLN A 294 13.51 3.79 -11.54
N GLN A 295 14.16 3.76 -12.69
CA GLN A 295 14.53 4.97 -13.45
C GLN A 295 13.35 5.83 -13.93
N PRO A 296 12.27 5.26 -14.50
CA PRO A 296 11.14 6.05 -14.97
C PRO A 296 10.16 6.45 -13.85
N LEU A 297 10.33 5.94 -12.62
CA LEU A 297 9.39 6.21 -11.52
C LEU A 297 9.28 7.70 -11.19
N HIS A 298 8.06 8.20 -11.26
CA HIS A 298 7.71 9.55 -10.84
C HIS A 298 6.21 9.64 -10.51
N GLY A 299 5.77 10.78 -9.99
CA GLY A 299 4.34 11.07 -9.84
C GLY A 299 4.09 12.17 -8.81
N TRP A 300 2.93 12.12 -8.17
CA TRP A 300 2.58 13.12 -7.16
C TRP A 300 3.40 12.95 -5.87
N ALA A 301 3.78 14.07 -5.26
CA ALA A 301 4.27 14.14 -3.89
C ALA A 301 3.71 15.38 -3.16
N PRO A 302 3.53 15.33 -1.82
CA PRO A 302 3.14 16.48 -1.04
C PRO A 302 4.15 17.63 -1.15
N HIS A 303 3.66 18.87 -1.05
CA HIS A 303 4.54 20.02 -0.88
C HIS A 303 5.11 20.01 0.55
N SER A 304 6.31 19.44 0.73
CA SER A 304 6.99 19.35 2.03
C SER A 304 8.22 20.27 2.10
N PRO A 305 8.53 20.89 3.26
CA PRO A 305 9.78 21.62 3.45
C PRO A 305 11.02 20.69 3.41
N ALA A 306 10.84 19.39 3.67
CA ALA A 306 11.82 18.37 3.33
C ALA A 306 11.66 18.07 1.83
N THR A 307 12.56 18.60 1.00
CA THR A 307 12.61 18.38 -0.45
C THR A 307 12.95 16.92 -0.78
N VAL A 308 12.02 16.00 -0.51
CA VAL A 308 12.08 14.63 -1.01
C VAL A 308 11.51 14.65 -2.42
N ARG A 309 12.27 14.09 -3.36
CA ARG A 309 11.87 14.01 -4.76
C ARG A 309 10.71 13.02 -4.90
N ALA A 310 9.80 13.28 -5.84
CA ALA A 310 8.82 12.31 -6.28
C ALA A 310 9.47 11.32 -7.26
N ASP A 311 10.46 10.55 -6.79
CA ASP A 311 11.17 9.53 -7.57
C ASP A 311 11.60 8.33 -6.69
N ALA A 312 12.23 7.33 -7.30
CA ALA A 312 12.75 6.14 -6.61
C ALA A 312 13.72 6.46 -5.45
N ALA A 313 14.53 7.52 -5.55
CA ALA A 313 15.46 7.90 -4.50
C ALA A 313 14.72 8.57 -3.33
N GLY A 314 13.69 9.35 -3.62
CA GLY A 314 12.82 9.96 -2.62
C GLY A 314 12.06 8.94 -1.79
N LEU A 315 11.48 7.91 -2.43
CA LEU A 315 10.82 6.81 -1.74
C LEU A 315 11.75 6.09 -0.74
N GLN A 316 12.98 5.81 -1.16
CA GLN A 316 14.00 5.19 -0.29
C GLN A 316 14.44 6.12 0.85
N ALA A 317 14.53 7.43 0.58
CA ALA A 317 14.83 8.42 1.61
C ALA A 317 13.72 8.48 2.67
N LEU A 318 12.44 8.50 2.27
CA LEU A 318 11.29 8.48 3.19
C LEU A 318 11.26 7.22 4.03
N ALA A 319 11.48 6.06 3.42
CA ALA A 319 11.57 4.80 4.16
C ALA A 319 12.70 4.84 5.20
N THR A 320 13.87 5.34 4.82
CA THR A 320 15.04 5.47 5.71
C THR A 320 14.77 6.41 6.89
N LEU A 321 14.17 7.59 6.63
CA LEU A 321 13.83 8.55 7.68
C LEU A 321 12.77 7.99 8.62
N THR A 322 11.73 7.35 8.05
CA THR A 322 10.63 6.73 8.83
C THR A 322 11.16 5.71 9.82
N VAL A 323 11.98 4.75 9.39
CA VAL A 323 12.50 3.70 10.29
C VAL A 323 13.55 4.22 11.28
N ARG A 324 14.10 5.42 11.06
CA ARG A 324 15.03 6.10 11.97
C ARG A 324 14.34 7.07 12.94
N GLY A 325 13.05 7.35 12.74
CA GLY A 325 12.27 8.25 13.58
C GLY A 325 12.51 9.72 13.31
N GLY A 326 12.78 10.11 12.06
CA GLY A 326 13.07 11.49 11.66
C GLY A 326 14.50 11.73 11.21
#